data_AF-A0A9D5GKU7-F1
#
_entry.id   AF-A0A9D5GKU7-F1
#
_cell.length_a   1.000
_cell.length_b   1.000
_cell.length_c   1.000
_cell.angle_alpha   90.00
_cell.angle_beta   90.00
_cell.angle_gamma   90.00
#
_symmetry.space_group_name_H-M   'P 1'
#
loop_
_entity.id
_entity.type
_entity.pdbx_description
1 polymer ?
#
loop_
_entity_poly.entity_id
_entity_poly.type
_entity_poly.pdbx_seq_one_letter_code
_entity_poly.pdbx_strand_id
1 'polypeptide(L)'
;MNTAPTGFSIERDLPAGFASFFRPLHERFTARQQALAGKRKRVLAESLAGERPGFLPASPATDNAWTITLPAWCRDQRNQMTGPADDVELVVKMLNSGAPGVMLDLEDSMANQWDHTLLGVGNIVAALYGELTYEDRKRGRTVGIKESAPVILTRVRGLHLSQAGVYPQTTSASLFDLALLVHQLDLSRLKHPLCIYIPKSESADEALWWRDVFVALAEAKGQAKDYIKCMALCEAHPLAFELEEFAYNLREHLLGLNLGRWDYMASLIHYNFDDPKWVLPDRNTIPHDVAFFQNLRTLIPSICHKHGMLAIGGMTALYPSREDSELNERALRVLAQDKKNEALCLMDGAWTGHPDQNAIAVAQFPEPNQLDTYRPGFDPHPDLRPSVAGVGMTTTEGTRAAVRTVIRYRNGYLNGKGASLLDGYMEDLATDRIYRLMIAQRVAHGMHTQAEVSRLFDEELATFIASGTDAGTAETLRQAREIGEAMIVHGAFDPI
;
A
#
# COMPACT_ATOMS: atom_id res chain seq x y z
N MET A 1 2.93 -13.48 9.09
CA MET A 1 2.16 -14.54 8.40
C MET A 1 0.80 -14.67 9.07
N ASN A 2 -0.27 -14.65 8.29
CA ASN A 2 -1.62 -14.92 8.79
C ASN A 2 -1.85 -16.44 8.84
N THR A 3 -2.59 -16.92 9.83
CA THR A 3 -2.86 -18.35 10.02
C THR A 3 -4.35 -18.56 10.29
N ALA A 4 -4.95 -19.53 9.61
CA ALA A 4 -6.31 -19.98 9.91
C ALA A 4 -6.41 -20.54 11.35
N PRO A 5 -7.58 -20.46 12.00
CA PRO A 5 -7.74 -20.91 13.39
C PRO A 5 -7.50 -22.42 13.54
N THR A 6 -7.15 -22.84 14.75
CA THR A 6 -6.97 -24.26 15.08
C THR A 6 -8.24 -25.06 14.76
N GLY A 7 -8.09 -26.18 14.06
CA GLY A 7 -9.23 -27.02 13.65
C GLY A 7 -9.94 -26.56 12.38
N PHE A 8 -9.45 -25.50 11.73
CA PHE A 8 -9.96 -25.02 10.44
C PHE A 8 -9.97 -26.11 9.38
N SER A 9 -11.03 -26.12 8.58
CA SER A 9 -11.16 -26.94 7.38
C SER A 9 -11.69 -26.09 6.24
N ILE A 10 -10.90 -25.97 5.17
CA ILE A 10 -11.29 -25.24 3.95
C ILE A 10 -12.62 -25.74 3.36
N GLU A 11 -12.96 -27.01 3.56
CA GLU A 11 -14.19 -27.61 3.03
C GLU A 11 -15.44 -27.25 3.83
N ARG A 12 -15.28 -26.93 5.12
CA ARG A 12 -16.38 -26.67 6.06
C ARG A 12 -16.54 -25.18 6.35
N ASP A 13 -15.42 -24.48 6.49
CA ASP A 13 -15.39 -23.15 7.11
C ASP A 13 -15.29 -22.01 6.08
N LEU A 14 -15.16 -22.33 4.78
CA LEU A 14 -15.20 -21.35 3.68
C LEU A 14 -16.39 -21.62 2.75
N PRO A 15 -16.78 -20.65 1.89
CA PRO A 15 -17.95 -20.80 1.03
C PRO A 15 -17.93 -22.09 0.22
N ALA A 16 -19.10 -22.71 0.06
CA ALA A 16 -19.24 -23.98 -0.63
C ALA A 16 -18.54 -23.97 -2.01
N GLY A 17 -17.81 -25.05 -2.31
CA GLY A 17 -17.04 -25.19 -3.55
C GLY A 17 -15.71 -24.43 -3.58
N PHE A 18 -15.40 -23.57 -2.59
CA PHE A 18 -14.18 -22.76 -2.61
C PHE A 18 -12.91 -23.62 -2.65
N ALA A 19 -12.83 -24.71 -1.90
CA ALA A 19 -11.61 -25.52 -1.92
C ALA A 19 -11.35 -26.18 -3.28
N SER A 20 -12.40 -26.60 -3.98
CA SER A 20 -12.28 -27.15 -5.33
C SER A 20 -11.84 -26.09 -6.34
N PHE A 21 -12.26 -24.83 -6.12
CA PHE A 21 -11.82 -23.68 -6.89
C PHE A 21 -10.36 -23.30 -6.59
N PHE A 22 -9.97 -23.28 -5.31
CA PHE A 22 -8.66 -22.80 -4.86
C PHE A 22 -7.53 -23.80 -5.06
N ARG A 23 -7.78 -25.10 -4.88
CA ARG A 23 -6.76 -26.16 -4.98
C ARG A 23 -5.92 -26.10 -6.27
N PRO A 24 -6.50 -26.09 -7.48
CA PRO A 24 -5.70 -26.03 -8.71
C PRO A 24 -4.93 -24.71 -8.86
N LEU A 25 -5.45 -23.60 -8.34
CA LEU A 25 -4.75 -22.31 -8.33
C LEU A 25 -3.53 -22.38 -7.41
N HIS A 26 -3.70 -22.89 -6.18
CA HIS A 26 -2.62 -23.09 -5.21
C HIS A 26 -1.51 -23.97 -5.79
N GLU A 27 -1.87 -25.11 -6.37
CA GLU A 27 -0.92 -26.06 -6.99
C GLU A 27 -0.14 -25.42 -8.16
N ARG A 28 -0.78 -24.53 -8.92
CA ARG A 28 -0.16 -23.85 -10.07
C ARG A 28 0.73 -22.66 -9.69
N PHE A 29 0.34 -21.88 -8.68
CA PHE A 29 0.89 -20.53 -8.49
C PHE A 29 1.71 -20.33 -7.21
N THR A 30 1.50 -21.14 -6.17
CA THR A 30 2.19 -20.92 -4.88
C THR A 30 3.70 -21.13 -4.99
N ALA A 31 4.15 -22.20 -5.67
CA ALA A 31 5.59 -22.43 -5.86
C ALA A 31 6.27 -21.31 -6.67
N ARG A 32 5.57 -20.75 -7.66
CA ARG A 32 6.05 -19.59 -8.43
C ARG A 32 6.17 -18.34 -7.56
N GLN A 33 5.19 -18.06 -6.71
CA GLN A 33 5.25 -16.94 -5.76
C GLN A 33 6.42 -17.11 -4.77
N GLN A 34 6.61 -18.31 -4.22
CA GLN A 34 7.73 -18.61 -3.32
C GLN A 34 9.09 -18.45 -4.00
N ALA A 35 9.21 -18.83 -5.28
CA ALA A 35 10.42 -18.60 -6.07
C ALA A 35 10.70 -17.10 -6.29
N LEU A 36 9.67 -16.28 -6.50
CA LEU A 36 9.79 -14.82 -6.60
C LEU A 36 10.24 -14.21 -5.26
N ALA A 37 9.66 -14.63 -4.14
CA ALA A 37 10.12 -14.23 -2.81
C ALA A 37 11.60 -14.63 -2.58
N GLY A 38 11.98 -15.84 -2.96
CA GLY A 38 13.38 -16.28 -2.92
C GLY A 38 14.31 -15.43 -3.82
N LYS A 39 13.84 -14.98 -4.98
CA LYS A 39 14.59 -14.05 -5.85
C LYS A 39 14.83 -12.71 -5.15
N ARG A 40 13.82 -12.14 -4.48
CA ARG A 40 13.98 -10.90 -3.71
C ARG A 40 15.10 -11.01 -2.68
N LYS A 41 15.22 -12.14 -1.97
CA LYS A 41 16.25 -12.32 -0.92
C LYS A 41 17.66 -12.27 -1.52
N ARG A 42 17.82 -12.85 -2.71
CA ARG A 42 19.10 -12.81 -3.45
C ARG A 42 19.42 -11.40 -3.92
N VAL A 43 18.47 -10.71 -4.55
CA VAL A 43 18.66 -9.34 -5.05
C VAL A 43 19.01 -8.36 -3.91
N LEU A 44 18.37 -8.50 -2.75
CA LEU A 44 18.72 -7.70 -1.58
C LEU A 44 20.15 -8.00 -1.09
N ALA A 45 20.53 -9.28 -0.99
CA ALA A 45 21.87 -9.67 -0.56
C ALA A 45 22.95 -9.20 -1.55
N GLU A 46 22.71 -9.29 -2.86
CA GLU A 46 23.56 -8.77 -3.93
C GLU A 46 23.72 -7.25 -3.81
N SER A 47 22.63 -6.53 -3.58
CA SER A 47 22.65 -5.08 -3.37
C SER A 47 23.51 -4.66 -2.18
N LEU A 48 23.38 -5.37 -1.04
CA LEU A 48 24.18 -5.11 0.15
C LEU A 48 25.66 -5.48 -0.04
N ALA A 49 25.95 -6.43 -0.94
CA ALA A 49 27.30 -6.76 -1.37
C ALA A 49 27.90 -5.78 -2.41
N GLY A 50 27.12 -4.79 -2.86
CA GLY A 50 27.56 -3.72 -3.76
C GLY A 50 26.94 -3.77 -5.17
N GLU A 51 26.21 -4.83 -5.52
CA GLU A 51 25.50 -4.97 -6.79
C GLU A 51 24.11 -4.34 -6.72
N ARG A 52 24.07 -3.02 -6.62
CA ARG A 52 22.82 -2.27 -6.40
C ARG A 52 21.87 -2.38 -7.62
N PRO A 53 20.54 -2.42 -7.40
CA PRO A 53 19.56 -2.37 -8.49
C PRO A 53 19.77 -1.15 -9.40
N GLY A 54 19.47 -1.32 -10.68
CA GLY A 54 19.58 -0.30 -11.72
C GLY A 54 18.67 -0.64 -12.90
N PHE A 55 18.59 0.28 -13.86
CA PHE A 55 17.76 0.08 -15.06
C PHE A 55 18.22 -1.13 -15.88
N LEU A 56 17.25 -1.86 -16.40
CA LEU A 56 17.51 -3.01 -17.26
C LEU A 56 18.00 -2.55 -18.64
N PRO A 57 18.75 -3.41 -19.37
CA PRO A 57 19.03 -3.17 -20.77
C PRO A 57 17.74 -3.03 -21.59
N ALA A 58 17.84 -2.32 -22.73
CA ALA A 58 16.73 -2.16 -23.66
C ALA A 58 16.07 -3.51 -24.03
N SER A 59 14.75 -3.50 -24.13
CA SER A 59 13.93 -4.69 -24.32
C SER A 59 12.70 -4.36 -25.17
N PRO A 60 11.92 -5.36 -25.62
CA PRO A 60 10.63 -5.09 -26.27
C PRO A 60 9.67 -4.19 -25.47
N ALA A 61 9.85 -4.08 -24.14
CA ALA A 61 9.08 -3.16 -23.33
C ALA A 61 9.45 -1.69 -23.61
N THR A 62 10.74 -1.38 -23.79
CA THR A 62 11.24 -0.02 -23.95
C THR A 62 11.40 0.41 -25.43
N ASP A 63 11.71 -0.55 -26.31
CA ASP A 63 12.00 -0.32 -27.74
C ASP A 63 10.76 -0.31 -28.64
N ASN A 64 9.70 -1.05 -28.28
CA ASN A 64 8.53 -1.16 -29.14
C ASN A 64 7.49 -0.07 -28.84
N ALA A 65 6.76 0.33 -29.87
CA ALA A 65 5.52 1.09 -29.69
C ALA A 65 4.41 0.15 -29.21
N TRP A 66 4.04 0.26 -27.94
CA TRP A 66 2.87 -0.39 -27.37
C TRP A 66 2.10 0.59 -26.51
N THR A 67 0.78 0.45 -26.47
CA THR A 67 -0.12 1.30 -25.69
C THR A 67 -1.29 0.46 -25.21
N ILE A 68 -1.91 0.85 -24.11
CA ILE A 68 -3.22 0.36 -23.69
C ILE A 68 -4.32 1.31 -24.18
N THR A 69 -5.57 0.85 -24.14
CA THR A 69 -6.73 1.75 -24.27
C THR A 69 -7.35 1.92 -22.90
N LEU A 70 -7.24 3.12 -22.31
CA LEU A 70 -7.86 3.40 -21.02
C LEU A 70 -9.40 3.36 -21.15
N PRO A 71 -10.10 2.51 -20.38
CA PRO A 71 -11.55 2.41 -20.43
C PRO A 71 -12.23 3.71 -19.98
N ALA A 72 -13.36 4.06 -20.61
CA ALA A 72 -14.09 5.30 -20.31
C ALA A 72 -14.50 5.43 -18.83
N TRP A 73 -14.87 4.32 -18.19
CA TRP A 73 -15.29 4.28 -16.78
C TRP A 73 -14.15 4.56 -15.79
N CYS A 74 -12.88 4.48 -16.22
CA CYS A 74 -11.71 4.76 -15.38
C CYS A 74 -10.99 6.06 -15.75
N ARG A 75 -11.56 6.88 -16.64
CA ARG A 75 -10.87 8.09 -17.14
C ARG A 75 -10.62 9.15 -16.08
N ASP A 76 -11.50 9.29 -15.10
CA ASP A 76 -11.30 10.22 -13.99
C ASP A 76 -10.81 9.44 -12.78
N GLN A 77 -9.57 9.71 -12.37
CA GLN A 77 -8.97 9.17 -11.15
C GLN A 77 -8.27 10.27 -10.35
N ARG A 78 -8.70 11.54 -10.52
CA ARG A 78 -8.11 12.72 -9.85
C ARG A 78 -7.97 12.56 -8.34
N ASN A 79 -8.81 11.75 -7.73
CA ASN A 79 -8.62 11.27 -6.37
C ASN A 79 -9.07 9.81 -6.23
N GLN A 80 -8.31 9.04 -5.46
CA GLN A 80 -8.70 7.72 -4.99
C GLN A 80 -8.67 7.73 -3.46
N MET A 81 -9.82 7.45 -2.86
CA MET A 81 -9.87 7.27 -1.41
C MET A 81 -9.37 5.88 -1.04
N THR A 82 -8.65 5.76 0.08
CA THR A 82 -8.14 4.47 0.56
C THR A 82 -8.57 4.21 1.99
N GLY A 83 -8.92 2.97 2.32
CA GLY A 83 -9.15 2.60 3.71
C GLY A 83 -9.39 1.10 3.91
N PRO A 84 -9.37 0.65 5.18
CA PRO A 84 -9.56 -0.74 5.55
C PRO A 84 -10.91 -1.28 5.05
N ALA A 85 -10.89 -2.49 4.48
CA ALA A 85 -12.10 -3.16 4.01
C ALA A 85 -12.97 -3.71 5.16
N ASP A 86 -12.38 -3.97 6.33
CA ASP A 86 -13.07 -4.51 7.51
C ASP A 86 -13.83 -3.44 8.33
N ASP A 87 -13.66 -2.15 8.03
CA ASP A 87 -14.44 -1.05 8.60
C ASP A 87 -15.64 -0.70 7.68
N VAL A 88 -16.78 -1.34 7.93
CA VAL A 88 -18.01 -1.15 7.15
C VAL A 88 -18.48 0.31 7.08
N GLU A 89 -18.35 1.06 8.17
CA GLU A 89 -18.80 2.46 8.22
C GLU A 89 -17.90 3.34 7.34
N LEU A 90 -16.58 3.12 7.40
CA LEU A 90 -15.63 3.85 6.56
C LEU A 90 -15.80 3.48 5.08
N VAL A 91 -15.94 2.20 4.74
CA VAL A 91 -16.18 1.74 3.35
C VAL A 91 -17.38 2.47 2.73
N VAL A 92 -18.52 2.47 3.44
CA VAL A 92 -19.73 3.16 2.94
C VAL A 92 -19.52 4.67 2.82
N LYS A 93 -18.81 5.30 3.77
CA LYS A 93 -18.48 6.74 3.69
C LYS A 93 -17.57 7.08 2.52
N MET A 94 -16.55 6.27 2.25
CA MET A 94 -15.65 6.48 1.11
C MET A 94 -16.41 6.37 -0.22
N LEU A 95 -17.25 5.35 -0.38
CA LEU A 95 -18.07 5.16 -1.59
C LEU A 95 -19.12 6.27 -1.78
N ASN A 96 -19.50 6.94 -0.69
CA ASN A 96 -20.42 8.08 -0.68
C ASN A 96 -19.71 9.45 -0.71
N SER A 97 -18.37 9.50 -0.80
CA SER A 97 -17.57 10.74 -0.73
C SER A 97 -17.61 11.59 -2.00
N GLY A 98 -18.03 10.99 -3.13
CA GLY A 98 -17.92 11.58 -4.46
C GLY A 98 -16.51 11.49 -5.07
N ALA A 99 -15.60 10.70 -4.50
CA ALA A 99 -14.30 10.42 -5.12
C ALA A 99 -14.47 9.66 -6.44
N PRO A 100 -13.65 9.93 -7.48
CA PRO A 100 -13.66 9.14 -8.71
C PRO A 100 -13.21 7.67 -8.55
N GLY A 101 -12.38 7.39 -7.55
CA GLY A 101 -11.95 6.03 -7.18
C GLY A 101 -12.00 5.78 -5.68
N VAL A 102 -12.21 4.53 -5.29
CA VAL A 102 -12.13 4.06 -3.91
C VAL A 102 -11.41 2.72 -3.88
N MET A 103 -10.31 2.66 -3.13
CA MET A 103 -9.57 1.45 -2.84
C MET A 103 -10.00 0.87 -1.49
N LEU A 104 -10.54 -0.34 -1.52
CA LEU A 104 -10.87 -1.15 -0.35
C LEU A 104 -9.70 -2.08 -0.06
N ASP A 105 -9.13 -1.94 1.14
CA ASP A 105 -7.82 -2.48 1.44
C ASP A 105 -7.87 -3.71 2.36
N LEU A 106 -7.21 -4.79 1.92
CA LEU A 106 -6.94 -6.00 2.70
C LEU A 106 -5.47 -6.06 3.16
N GLU A 107 -4.68 -5.03 2.88
CA GLU A 107 -3.25 -4.99 3.11
C GLU A 107 -2.90 -4.05 4.28
N ASP A 108 -2.07 -3.01 4.08
CA ASP A 108 -1.43 -2.28 5.18
C ASP A 108 -2.37 -1.57 6.15
N SER A 109 -3.57 -1.16 5.72
CA SER A 109 -4.54 -0.48 6.60
C SER A 109 -5.45 -1.44 7.36
N MET A 110 -5.36 -2.75 7.10
CA MET A 110 -6.12 -3.79 7.79
C MET A 110 -5.20 -4.63 8.70
N ALA A 111 -5.70 -5.00 9.89
CA ALA A 111 -4.98 -5.94 10.71
C ALA A 111 -4.94 -7.30 9.99
N ASN A 112 -3.75 -7.85 9.74
CA ASN A 112 -3.58 -9.10 9.00
C ASN A 112 -3.92 -10.33 9.85
N GLN A 113 -5.15 -10.37 10.36
CA GLN A 113 -5.75 -11.42 11.19
C GLN A 113 -6.84 -12.13 10.39
N TRP A 114 -7.08 -13.42 10.70
CA TRP A 114 -7.94 -14.29 9.88
C TRP A 114 -9.36 -13.73 9.78
N ASP A 115 -9.96 -13.39 10.92
CA ASP A 115 -11.33 -12.88 10.98
C ASP A 115 -11.49 -11.54 10.25
N HIS A 116 -10.49 -10.66 10.36
CA HIS A 116 -10.45 -9.38 9.65
C HIS A 116 -10.34 -9.58 8.12
N THR A 117 -9.57 -10.57 7.68
CA THR A 117 -9.46 -10.90 6.24
C THR A 117 -10.79 -11.39 5.68
N LEU A 118 -11.47 -12.32 6.38
CA LEU A 118 -12.77 -12.82 5.94
C LEU A 118 -13.85 -11.72 5.96
N LEU A 119 -13.87 -10.90 7.01
CA LEU A 119 -14.77 -9.75 7.13
C LEU A 119 -14.54 -8.75 6.00
N GLY A 120 -13.28 -8.39 5.73
CA GLY A 120 -12.90 -7.48 4.66
C GLY A 120 -13.35 -7.98 3.29
N VAL A 121 -13.12 -9.26 2.97
CA VAL A 121 -13.59 -9.85 1.70
C VAL A 121 -15.13 -9.82 1.61
N GLY A 122 -15.83 -10.16 2.68
CA GLY A 122 -17.31 -10.08 2.72
C GLY A 122 -17.82 -8.66 2.48
N ASN A 123 -17.20 -7.66 3.13
CA ASN A 123 -17.53 -6.26 2.95
C ASN A 123 -17.26 -5.78 1.52
N ILE A 124 -16.15 -6.22 0.90
CA ILE A 124 -15.82 -5.90 -0.50
C ILE A 124 -16.87 -6.48 -1.44
N VAL A 125 -17.28 -7.75 -1.26
CA VAL A 125 -18.32 -8.38 -2.10
C VAL A 125 -19.62 -7.58 -2.02
N ALA A 126 -20.08 -7.28 -0.81
CA ALA A 126 -21.29 -6.48 -0.61
C ALA A 126 -21.14 -5.04 -1.16
N ALA A 127 -19.97 -4.43 -1.04
CA ALA A 127 -19.70 -3.09 -1.59
C ALA A 127 -19.73 -3.08 -3.12
N LEU A 128 -19.15 -4.10 -3.77
CA LEU A 128 -19.15 -4.26 -5.22
C LEU A 128 -20.58 -4.45 -5.79
N TYR A 129 -21.48 -5.05 -5.01
CA TYR A 129 -22.91 -5.14 -5.36
C TYR A 129 -23.75 -3.93 -4.94
N GLY A 130 -23.17 -2.97 -4.19
CA GLY A 130 -23.91 -1.83 -3.65
C GLY A 130 -24.85 -2.18 -2.49
N GLU A 131 -24.64 -3.31 -1.82
CA GLU A 131 -25.52 -3.87 -0.79
C GLU A 131 -25.02 -3.62 0.64
N LEU A 132 -23.80 -3.10 0.80
CA LEU A 132 -23.20 -2.87 2.11
C LEU A 132 -23.89 -1.71 2.85
N THR A 133 -24.20 -1.93 4.13
CA THR A 133 -24.84 -0.94 5.01
C THR A 133 -24.19 -0.91 6.39
N TYR A 134 -24.31 0.22 7.10
CA TYR A 134 -23.91 0.36 8.50
C TYR A 134 -24.97 1.09 9.32
N GLU A 135 -24.94 0.88 10.65
CA GLU A 135 -25.82 1.57 11.60
C GLU A 135 -25.17 2.88 12.11
N ASP A 136 -25.69 4.04 11.70
CA ASP A 136 -25.31 5.34 12.28
C ASP A 136 -25.98 5.49 13.65
N ARG A 137 -25.30 4.99 14.69
CA ARG A 137 -25.79 5.05 16.08
C ARG A 137 -26.06 6.46 16.58
N LYS A 138 -25.34 7.47 16.07
CA LYS A 138 -25.52 8.88 16.47
C LYS A 138 -26.84 9.44 15.96
N ARG A 139 -27.28 9.00 14.77
CA ARG A 139 -28.52 9.46 14.13
C ARG A 139 -29.66 8.43 14.20
N GLY A 140 -29.40 7.23 14.71
CA GLY A 140 -30.39 6.16 14.82
C GLY A 140 -30.93 5.69 13.46
N ARG A 141 -30.08 5.58 12.44
CA ARG A 141 -30.48 5.15 11.08
C ARG A 141 -29.47 4.22 10.43
N THR A 142 -29.96 3.31 9.60
CA THR A 142 -29.14 2.53 8.66
C THR A 142 -28.73 3.39 7.47
N VAL A 143 -27.46 3.35 7.08
CA VAL A 143 -26.91 4.06 5.92
C VAL A 143 -26.32 3.05 4.95
N GLY A 144 -26.77 3.09 3.69
CA GLY A 144 -26.23 2.27 2.60
C GLY A 144 -25.37 3.06 1.62
N ILE A 145 -24.77 2.32 0.68
CA ILE A 145 -24.08 2.89 -0.48
C ILE A 145 -25.11 3.58 -1.38
N LYS A 146 -24.85 4.84 -1.73
CA LYS A 146 -25.65 5.57 -2.72
C LYS A 146 -25.27 5.10 -4.11
N GLU A 147 -26.20 5.21 -5.05
CA GLU A 147 -25.84 5.06 -6.45
C GLU A 147 -24.82 6.13 -6.83
N SER A 148 -23.58 5.69 -7.08
CA SER A 148 -22.45 6.55 -7.40
C SER A 148 -21.59 5.90 -8.48
N ALA A 149 -20.74 6.74 -9.09
CA ALA A 149 -19.85 6.38 -10.18
C ALA A 149 -18.40 5.94 -9.81
N PRO A 150 -17.95 5.84 -8.54
CA PRO A 150 -16.55 5.57 -8.26
C PRO A 150 -16.14 4.21 -8.82
N VAL A 151 -14.92 4.13 -9.33
CA VAL A 151 -14.25 2.86 -9.56
C VAL A 151 -13.89 2.26 -8.22
N ILE A 152 -14.33 1.04 -7.96
CA ILE A 152 -13.96 0.29 -6.74
C ILE A 152 -12.76 -0.58 -7.07
N LEU A 153 -11.63 -0.36 -6.39
CA LEU A 153 -10.43 -1.17 -6.47
C LEU A 153 -10.24 -1.97 -5.18
N THR A 154 -9.85 -3.23 -5.29
CA THR A 154 -9.48 -4.04 -4.11
C THR A 154 -7.98 -4.20 -4.03
N ARG A 155 -7.35 -3.70 -2.95
CA ARG A 155 -5.94 -3.97 -2.66
C ARG A 155 -5.83 -5.27 -1.88
N VAL A 156 -5.23 -6.29 -2.49
CA VAL A 156 -4.99 -7.60 -1.86
C VAL A 156 -3.62 -7.62 -1.16
N ARG A 157 -3.38 -8.59 -0.28
CA ARG A 157 -2.07 -8.73 0.38
C ARG A 157 -0.96 -8.98 -0.64
N GLY A 158 0.22 -8.39 -0.43
CA GLY A 158 1.34 -8.45 -1.37
C GLY A 158 2.04 -9.81 -1.47
N LEU A 159 2.85 -10.01 -2.52
CA LEU A 159 3.48 -11.30 -2.84
C LEU A 159 4.49 -11.79 -1.79
N HIS A 160 4.95 -10.94 -0.88
CA HIS A 160 5.82 -11.32 0.22
C HIS A 160 5.05 -12.05 1.35
N LEU A 161 3.71 -11.93 1.39
CA LEU A 161 2.90 -12.52 2.45
C LEU A 161 2.46 -13.95 2.14
N SER A 162 2.65 -14.82 3.13
CA SER A 162 2.12 -16.18 3.15
C SER A 162 0.85 -16.28 4.01
N GLN A 163 -0.02 -17.22 3.64
CA GLN A 163 -1.22 -17.63 4.38
C GLN A 163 -1.06 -19.08 4.84
N ALA A 164 -1.03 -19.29 6.15
CA ALA A 164 -0.92 -20.60 6.78
C ALA A 164 -2.28 -21.12 7.27
N GLY A 165 -2.33 -22.40 7.62
CA GLY A 165 -3.50 -23.05 8.23
C GLY A 165 -4.63 -23.42 7.25
N VAL A 166 -4.59 -22.95 6.00
CA VAL A 166 -5.56 -23.33 4.96
C VAL A 166 -5.32 -24.76 4.46
N TYR A 167 -4.05 -25.07 4.22
CA TYR A 167 -3.53 -26.42 3.95
C TYR A 167 -2.36 -26.70 4.92
N PRO A 168 -1.86 -27.95 5.00
CA PRO A 168 -0.65 -28.25 5.79
C PRO A 168 0.57 -27.42 5.34
N GLN A 169 0.69 -27.17 4.04
CA GLN A 169 1.67 -26.26 3.45
C GLN A 169 1.18 -24.81 3.46
N THR A 170 2.11 -23.86 3.54
CA THR A 170 1.80 -22.44 3.36
C THR A 170 1.33 -22.16 1.94
N THR A 171 0.41 -21.21 1.82
CA THR A 171 -0.16 -20.74 0.55
C THR A 171 0.22 -19.27 0.34
N SER A 172 0.11 -18.74 -0.87
CA SER A 172 0.24 -17.30 -1.12
C SER A 172 -0.95 -16.55 -0.54
N ALA A 173 -0.71 -15.50 0.27
CA ALA A 173 -1.78 -14.65 0.79
C ALA A 173 -2.49 -13.88 -0.33
N SER A 174 -1.74 -13.34 -1.29
CA SER A 174 -2.28 -12.67 -2.49
C SER A 174 -3.23 -13.58 -3.26
N LEU A 175 -2.82 -14.83 -3.48
CA LEU A 175 -3.62 -15.81 -4.21
C LEU A 175 -4.88 -16.19 -3.44
N PHE A 176 -4.76 -16.35 -2.11
CA PHE A 176 -5.90 -16.64 -1.25
C PHE A 176 -6.93 -15.52 -1.29
N ASP A 177 -6.51 -14.26 -1.14
CA ASP A 177 -7.39 -13.08 -1.17
C ASP A 177 -8.13 -12.97 -2.50
N LEU A 178 -7.39 -13.05 -3.61
CA LEU A 178 -7.97 -12.98 -4.95
C LEU A 178 -8.95 -14.14 -5.21
N ALA A 179 -8.57 -15.36 -4.88
CA ALA A 179 -9.41 -16.52 -5.13
C ALA A 179 -10.68 -16.47 -4.28
N LEU A 180 -10.57 -16.10 -3.00
CA LEU A 180 -11.71 -16.01 -2.10
C LEU A 180 -12.69 -14.92 -2.52
N LEU A 181 -12.18 -13.79 -3.00
CA LEU A 181 -12.98 -12.71 -3.58
C LEU A 181 -13.68 -13.18 -4.87
N VAL A 182 -12.93 -13.66 -5.87
CA VAL A 182 -13.48 -14.05 -7.18
C VAL A 182 -14.46 -15.23 -7.07
N HIS A 183 -14.23 -16.16 -6.15
CA HIS A 183 -15.15 -17.29 -5.92
C HIS A 183 -16.53 -16.79 -5.50
N GLN A 184 -16.60 -15.81 -4.61
CA GLN A 184 -17.85 -15.25 -4.07
C GLN A 184 -18.56 -14.28 -5.03
N LEU A 185 -17.84 -13.75 -6.03
CA LEU A 185 -18.41 -12.80 -6.97
C LEU A 185 -19.18 -13.48 -8.12
N ASP A 186 -20.37 -12.99 -8.41
CA ASP A 186 -21.01 -13.07 -9.70
C ASP A 186 -20.56 -11.85 -10.50
N LEU A 187 -19.61 -12.09 -11.39
CA LEU A 187 -18.95 -11.06 -12.20
C LEU A 187 -19.91 -10.34 -13.16
N SER A 188 -21.09 -10.91 -13.44
CA SER A 188 -22.11 -10.27 -14.29
C SER A 188 -22.82 -9.10 -13.60
N ARG A 189 -22.75 -9.03 -12.27
CA ARG A 189 -23.37 -7.97 -11.46
C ARG A 189 -22.48 -6.74 -11.27
N LEU A 190 -21.21 -6.81 -11.67
CA LEU A 190 -20.28 -5.71 -11.47
C LEU A 190 -20.52 -4.58 -12.48
N LYS A 191 -20.44 -3.33 -12.02
CA LYS A 191 -20.62 -2.12 -12.85
C LYS A 191 -19.51 -1.91 -13.88
N HIS A 192 -18.33 -2.42 -13.56
CA HIS A 192 -17.13 -2.43 -14.38
C HIS A 192 -16.39 -3.74 -14.11
N PRO A 193 -15.41 -4.13 -14.94
CA PRO A 193 -14.62 -5.32 -14.67
C PRO A 193 -13.91 -5.24 -13.31
N LEU A 194 -13.64 -6.38 -12.67
CA LEU A 194 -13.02 -6.42 -11.34
C LEU A 194 -11.67 -5.69 -11.37
N CYS A 195 -11.49 -4.70 -10.50
CA CYS A 195 -10.27 -3.90 -10.42
C CYS A 195 -9.47 -4.24 -9.17
N ILE A 196 -8.21 -4.59 -9.35
CA ILE A 196 -7.28 -4.95 -8.27
C ILE A 196 -6.19 -3.90 -8.12
N TYR A 197 -5.81 -3.58 -6.89
CA TYR A 197 -4.59 -2.83 -6.59
C TYR A 197 -3.49 -3.79 -6.16
N ILE A 198 -2.35 -3.76 -6.87
CA ILE A 198 -1.19 -4.62 -6.61
C ILE A 198 -0.18 -3.86 -5.73
N PRO A 199 0.07 -4.29 -4.48
CA PRO A 199 1.08 -3.68 -3.62
C PRO A 199 2.46 -4.35 -3.76
N LYS A 200 3.49 -3.59 -3.39
CA LYS A 200 4.84 -4.06 -3.00
C LYS A 200 5.47 -5.07 -3.96
N SER A 201 5.26 -4.91 -5.27
CA SER A 201 6.00 -5.69 -6.26
C SER A 201 7.45 -5.20 -6.33
N GLU A 202 8.42 -6.10 -6.53
CA GLU A 202 9.86 -5.78 -6.50
C GLU A 202 10.59 -6.00 -7.83
N SER A 203 9.94 -6.59 -8.84
CA SER A 203 10.53 -6.77 -10.17
C SER A 203 9.47 -6.92 -11.25
N ALA A 204 9.84 -6.68 -12.51
CA ALA A 204 8.99 -6.86 -13.69
C ALA A 204 8.52 -8.32 -13.88
N ASP A 205 9.28 -9.31 -13.39
CA ASP A 205 8.89 -10.72 -13.44
C ASP A 205 7.64 -11.00 -12.59
N GLU A 206 7.42 -10.24 -11.52
CA GLU A 206 6.26 -10.41 -10.66
C GLU A 206 4.96 -10.04 -11.38
N ALA A 207 5.00 -9.13 -12.35
CA ALA A 207 3.87 -8.85 -13.23
C ALA A 207 3.42 -10.10 -14.00
N LEU A 208 4.33 -11.00 -14.38
CA LEU A 208 3.97 -12.24 -15.07
C LEU A 208 3.17 -13.18 -14.17
N TRP A 209 3.47 -13.20 -12.86
CA TRP A 209 2.68 -13.95 -11.89
C TRP A 209 1.27 -13.37 -11.77
N TRP A 210 1.16 -12.05 -11.59
CA TRP A 210 -0.14 -11.38 -11.49
C TRP A 210 -0.99 -11.59 -12.75
N ARG A 211 -0.41 -11.40 -13.94
CA ARG A 211 -1.06 -11.66 -15.22
C ARG A 211 -1.63 -13.07 -15.27
N ASP A 212 -0.80 -14.07 -15.01
CA ASP A 212 -1.22 -15.47 -15.18
C ASP A 212 -2.29 -15.88 -14.16
N VAL A 213 -2.23 -15.33 -12.94
CA VAL A 213 -3.28 -15.52 -11.92
C VAL A 213 -4.58 -14.85 -12.36
N PHE A 214 -4.54 -13.62 -12.86
CA PHE A 214 -5.72 -12.92 -13.37
C PHE A 214 -6.38 -13.67 -14.52
N VAL A 215 -5.59 -14.15 -15.48
CA VAL A 215 -6.08 -14.98 -16.58
C VAL A 215 -6.75 -16.25 -16.05
N ALA A 216 -6.11 -16.97 -15.13
CA ALA A 216 -6.66 -18.21 -14.58
C ALA A 216 -7.97 -17.98 -13.82
N LEU A 217 -8.08 -16.89 -13.05
CA LEU A 217 -9.29 -16.52 -12.33
C LEU A 217 -10.43 -16.12 -13.27
N ALA A 218 -10.12 -15.35 -14.31
CA ALA A 218 -11.10 -14.96 -15.33
C ALA A 218 -11.62 -16.18 -16.11
N GLU A 219 -10.72 -17.06 -16.55
CA GLU A 219 -11.06 -18.32 -17.24
C GLU A 219 -11.94 -19.22 -16.36
N ALA A 220 -11.62 -19.35 -15.07
CA ALA A 220 -12.40 -20.14 -14.12
C ALA A 220 -13.83 -19.59 -13.90
N LYS A 221 -14.07 -18.32 -14.22
CA LYS A 221 -15.40 -17.68 -14.19
C LYS A 221 -16.01 -17.49 -15.59
N GLY A 222 -15.42 -18.09 -16.62
CA GLY A 222 -15.89 -18.01 -18.01
C GLY A 222 -15.80 -16.61 -18.63
N GLN A 223 -14.92 -15.76 -18.11
CA GLN A 223 -14.70 -14.40 -18.59
C GLN A 223 -13.53 -14.32 -19.59
N ALA A 224 -13.45 -13.21 -20.31
CA ALA A 224 -12.31 -12.89 -21.16
C ALA A 224 -11.02 -12.80 -20.33
N LYS A 225 -9.88 -13.15 -20.93
CA LYS A 225 -8.58 -13.21 -20.24
C LYS A 225 -8.19 -11.88 -19.60
N ASP A 226 -8.59 -10.77 -20.21
CA ASP A 226 -8.29 -9.42 -19.76
C ASP A 226 -9.40 -8.82 -18.87
N TYR A 227 -10.35 -9.63 -18.39
CA TYR A 227 -11.47 -9.15 -17.58
C TYR A 227 -11.01 -8.46 -16.29
N ILE A 228 -10.08 -9.05 -15.55
CA ILE A 228 -9.56 -8.43 -14.32
C ILE A 228 -8.63 -7.29 -14.73
N LYS A 229 -8.93 -6.06 -14.31
CA LYS A 229 -8.06 -4.89 -14.51
C LYS A 229 -7.30 -4.56 -13.23
N CYS A 230 -6.21 -3.80 -13.33
CA CYS A 230 -5.45 -3.45 -12.14
C CYS A 230 -4.76 -2.09 -12.20
N MET A 231 -4.43 -1.58 -11.01
CA MET A 231 -3.38 -0.58 -10.81
C MET A 231 -2.27 -1.19 -9.95
N ALA A 232 -1.06 -0.67 -10.03
CA ALA A 232 0.07 -1.18 -9.26
C ALA A 232 0.83 -0.06 -8.54
N LEU A 233 1.21 -0.31 -7.29
CA LEU A 233 2.05 0.60 -6.52
C LEU A 233 3.52 0.44 -6.93
N CYS A 234 4.12 1.55 -7.38
CA CYS A 234 5.54 1.79 -7.35
C CYS A 234 5.93 2.26 -5.94
N GLU A 235 6.19 1.27 -5.09
CA GLU A 235 6.53 1.49 -3.68
C GLU A 235 7.69 0.61 -3.20
N ALA A 236 8.40 -0.01 -4.13
CA ALA A 236 9.63 -0.71 -3.86
C ALA A 236 10.76 -0.14 -4.71
N HIS A 237 11.91 0.04 -4.08
CA HIS A 237 13.13 0.56 -4.67
C HIS A 237 13.58 -0.18 -5.95
N PRO A 238 13.70 -1.53 -5.96
CA PRO A 238 14.11 -2.25 -7.17
C PRO A 238 13.10 -2.11 -8.32
N LEU A 239 11.79 -2.15 -8.03
CA LEU A 239 10.75 -2.04 -9.05
C LEU A 239 10.79 -0.68 -9.77
N ALA A 240 11.23 0.38 -9.11
CA ALA A 240 11.30 1.71 -9.72
C ALA A 240 12.24 1.76 -10.94
N PHE A 241 13.18 0.82 -11.09
CA PHE A 241 14.03 0.67 -12.27
C PHE A 241 13.44 -0.21 -13.37
N GLU A 242 12.36 -0.93 -13.09
CA GLU A 242 11.76 -1.94 -13.99
C GLU A 242 10.29 -1.62 -14.30
N LEU A 243 9.87 -0.35 -14.14
CA LEU A 243 8.46 0.05 -14.24
C LEU A 243 7.87 -0.18 -15.64
N GLU A 244 8.64 0.09 -16.69
CA GLU A 244 8.17 -0.07 -18.06
C GLU A 244 8.07 -1.56 -18.43
N GLU A 245 9.02 -2.39 -18.02
CA GLU A 245 8.97 -3.85 -18.17
C GLU A 245 7.82 -4.47 -17.36
N PHE A 246 7.62 -4.01 -16.12
CA PHE A 246 6.50 -4.45 -15.28
C PHE A 246 5.17 -4.13 -15.96
N ALA A 247 5.03 -2.90 -16.47
CA ALA A 247 3.83 -2.46 -17.17
C ALA A 247 3.62 -3.24 -18.47
N TYR A 248 4.68 -3.46 -19.26
CA TYR A 248 4.62 -4.24 -20.49
C TYR A 248 4.13 -5.67 -20.22
N ASN A 249 4.65 -6.33 -19.17
CA ASN A 249 4.26 -7.68 -18.80
C ASN A 249 2.80 -7.79 -18.35
N LEU A 250 2.19 -6.69 -17.88
CA LEU A 250 0.83 -6.61 -17.37
C LEU A 250 -0.15 -5.82 -18.26
N ARG A 251 0.29 -5.37 -19.45
CA ARG A 251 -0.38 -4.36 -20.29
C ARG A 251 -1.83 -4.67 -20.68
N GLU A 252 -2.27 -5.93 -20.68
CA GLU A 252 -3.67 -6.29 -20.97
C GLU A 252 -4.61 -6.00 -19.78
N HIS A 253 -4.05 -5.90 -18.58
CA HIS A 253 -4.78 -5.72 -17.32
C HIS A 253 -4.53 -4.33 -16.70
N LEU A 254 -3.34 -3.79 -16.84
CA LEU A 254 -2.90 -2.58 -16.15
C LEU A 254 -3.65 -1.34 -16.68
N LEU A 255 -4.07 -0.48 -15.75
CA LEU A 255 -4.72 0.82 -15.99
C LEU A 255 -3.82 1.99 -15.60
N GLY A 256 -2.88 1.76 -14.68
CA GLY A 256 -2.01 2.80 -14.16
C GLY A 256 -1.06 2.35 -13.05
N LEU A 257 -0.09 3.19 -12.77
CA LEU A 257 0.87 3.06 -11.67
C LEU A 257 0.59 4.09 -10.59
N ASN A 258 1.03 3.83 -9.36
CA ASN A 258 0.85 4.73 -8.22
C ASN A 258 2.11 4.88 -7.40
N LEU A 259 2.38 6.08 -6.88
CA LEU A 259 3.51 6.34 -6.00
C LEU A 259 3.19 6.03 -4.52
N GLY A 260 3.81 5.00 -3.94
CA GLY A 260 3.72 4.73 -2.50
C GLY A 260 4.85 5.38 -1.70
N ARG A 261 4.54 6.43 -0.91
CA ARG A 261 5.57 7.28 -0.25
C ARG A 261 6.37 6.56 0.84
N TRP A 262 5.69 5.98 1.83
CA TRP A 262 6.33 5.41 3.01
C TRP A 262 7.03 4.09 2.72
N ASP A 263 6.37 3.20 1.97
CA ASP A 263 6.96 1.94 1.56
C ASP A 263 8.17 2.11 0.63
N TYR A 264 8.15 3.11 -0.27
CA TYR A 264 9.31 3.39 -1.12
C TYR A 264 10.53 3.81 -0.30
N MET A 265 10.36 4.70 0.69
CA MET A 265 11.47 5.07 1.58
C MET A 265 11.92 3.93 2.47
N ALA A 266 11.00 3.10 2.98
CA ALA A 266 11.36 1.89 3.72
C ALA A 266 12.18 0.93 2.84
N SER A 267 11.79 0.77 1.57
CA SER A 267 12.54 -0.03 0.60
C SER A 267 13.90 0.58 0.30
N LEU A 268 14.02 1.90 0.15
CA LEU A 268 15.31 2.56 0.02
C LEU A 268 16.22 2.30 1.24
N ILE A 269 15.68 2.31 2.47
CA ILE A 269 16.46 1.92 3.66
C ILE A 269 16.97 0.48 3.53
N HIS A 270 16.13 -0.49 3.16
CA HIS A 270 16.58 -1.88 2.98
C HIS A 270 17.77 -2.00 2.02
N TYR A 271 17.66 -1.37 0.86
CA TYR A 271 18.66 -1.52 -0.20
C TYR A 271 19.93 -0.67 0.03
N ASN A 272 19.96 0.16 1.06
CA ASN A 272 21.12 0.94 1.47
C ASN A 272 21.43 0.79 2.97
N PHE A 273 20.96 -0.30 3.60
CA PHE A 273 20.99 -0.45 5.05
C PHE A 273 22.41 -0.33 5.62
N ASP A 274 23.37 -0.94 4.93
CA ASP A 274 24.79 -0.99 5.33
C ASP A 274 25.61 0.23 4.87
N ASP A 275 25.03 1.19 4.13
CA ASP A 275 25.75 2.37 3.65
C ASP A 275 25.70 3.52 4.67
N PRO A 276 26.82 3.88 5.34
CA PRO A 276 26.83 4.97 6.32
C PRO A 276 26.58 6.35 5.70
N LYS A 277 26.68 6.49 4.37
CA LYS A 277 26.34 7.73 3.65
C LYS A 277 24.85 7.82 3.30
N TRP A 278 24.11 6.74 3.53
CA TRP A 278 22.68 6.64 3.21
C TRP A 278 21.88 6.35 4.47
N VAL A 279 21.99 7.20 5.49
CA VAL A 279 21.12 7.13 6.68
C VAL A 279 19.92 8.04 6.49
N LEU A 280 18.71 7.49 6.51
CA LEU A 280 17.51 8.28 6.29
C LEU A 280 17.31 9.28 7.46
N PRO A 281 17.09 10.58 7.18
CA PRO A 281 16.78 11.56 8.21
C PRO A 281 15.41 11.28 8.83
N ASP A 282 15.07 12.04 9.87
CA ASP A 282 13.76 12.00 10.52
C ASP A 282 12.65 12.15 9.46
N ARG A 283 11.81 11.11 9.30
CA ARG A 283 10.75 11.00 8.27
C ARG A 283 9.99 12.30 8.03
N ASN A 284 9.59 12.95 9.12
CA ASN A 284 8.73 14.14 9.08
C ASN A 284 9.47 15.44 8.70
N THR A 285 10.81 15.40 8.62
CA THR A 285 11.64 16.55 8.19
C THR A 285 11.99 16.49 6.70
N ILE A 286 11.70 15.37 6.03
CA ILE A 286 11.95 15.18 4.60
C ILE A 286 10.96 16.05 3.81
N PRO A 287 11.44 17.00 3.00
CA PRO A 287 10.60 17.82 2.14
C PRO A 287 9.79 16.96 1.17
N HIS A 288 8.56 17.36 0.89
CA HIS A 288 7.70 16.66 -0.06
C HIS A 288 8.31 16.60 -1.47
N ASP A 289 9.15 17.58 -1.83
CA ASP A 289 9.82 17.76 -3.12
C ASP A 289 11.29 17.29 -3.13
N VAL A 290 11.69 16.43 -2.20
CA VAL A 290 13.02 15.80 -2.19
C VAL A 290 13.33 15.08 -3.51
N ALA A 291 14.61 15.10 -3.91
CA ALA A 291 15.09 14.61 -5.21
C ALA A 291 14.64 13.18 -5.57
N PHE A 292 14.75 12.20 -4.65
CA PHE A 292 14.34 10.83 -4.97
C PHE A 292 12.84 10.72 -5.27
N PHE A 293 11.99 11.52 -4.61
CA PHE A 293 10.57 11.57 -4.96
C PHE A 293 10.31 12.37 -6.22
N GLN A 294 11.02 13.47 -6.48
CA GLN A 294 10.79 14.24 -7.71
C GLN A 294 11.23 13.48 -8.97
N ASN A 295 12.32 12.71 -8.87
CA ASN A 295 12.77 11.84 -9.94
C ASN A 295 11.71 10.76 -10.23
N LEU A 296 11.17 10.13 -9.19
CA LEU A 296 10.12 9.14 -9.35
C LEU A 296 8.78 9.73 -9.82
N ARG A 297 8.42 10.93 -9.32
CA ARG A 297 7.21 11.67 -9.74
C ARG A 297 7.28 12.15 -11.17
N THR A 298 8.47 12.22 -11.77
CA THR A 298 8.62 12.52 -13.19
C THR A 298 8.70 11.25 -14.03
N LEU A 299 9.34 10.19 -13.51
CA LEU A 299 9.46 8.89 -14.18
C LEU A 299 8.12 8.19 -14.37
N ILE A 300 7.29 8.11 -13.34
CA ILE A 300 6.03 7.38 -13.40
C ILE A 300 5.10 7.97 -14.48
N PRO A 301 4.75 9.27 -14.49
CA PRO A 301 3.93 9.86 -15.55
C PRO A 301 4.54 9.71 -16.93
N SER A 302 5.86 9.86 -17.07
CA SER A 302 6.53 9.75 -18.37
C SER A 302 6.37 8.35 -18.98
N ILE A 303 6.51 7.29 -18.18
CA ILE A 303 6.25 5.91 -18.63
C ILE A 303 4.74 5.70 -18.86
N CYS A 304 3.92 6.09 -17.89
CA CYS A 304 2.48 5.87 -17.95
C CYS A 304 1.85 6.52 -19.19
N HIS A 305 2.11 7.80 -19.42
CA HIS A 305 1.53 8.57 -20.52
C HIS A 305 2.03 8.12 -21.88
N LYS A 306 3.31 7.69 -21.99
CA LYS A 306 3.86 7.04 -23.19
C LYS A 306 3.02 5.84 -23.64
N HIS A 307 2.41 5.11 -22.69
CA HIS A 307 1.65 3.89 -22.94
C HIS A 307 0.15 4.02 -22.73
N GLY A 308 -0.38 5.22 -22.50
CA GLY A 308 -1.82 5.47 -22.29
C GLY A 308 -2.36 4.97 -20.94
N MET A 309 -1.49 4.85 -19.94
CA MET A 309 -1.80 4.44 -18.56
C MET A 309 -1.86 5.67 -17.64
N LEU A 310 -2.61 5.55 -16.54
CA LEU A 310 -2.68 6.59 -15.51
C LEU A 310 -1.46 6.54 -14.58
N ALA A 311 -1.07 7.69 -14.04
CA ALA A 311 -0.06 7.89 -13.02
C ALA A 311 -0.71 8.56 -11.80
N ILE A 312 -0.79 7.84 -10.69
CA ILE A 312 -1.46 8.32 -9.46
C ILE A 312 -0.41 8.71 -8.42
N GLY A 313 -0.56 9.89 -7.84
CA GLY A 313 0.23 10.39 -6.73
C GLY A 313 -0.06 9.65 -5.41
N GLY A 314 0.73 9.96 -4.39
CA GLY A 314 0.68 9.27 -3.11
C GLY A 314 -0.33 9.83 -2.13
N MET A 315 -0.28 9.32 -0.90
CA MET A 315 -1.13 9.75 0.22
C MET A 315 -0.60 11.02 0.88
N THR A 316 -1.48 11.98 1.17
CA THR A 316 -1.19 13.02 2.17
C THR A 316 -1.79 12.59 3.51
N ALA A 317 -0.95 12.08 4.40
CA ALA A 317 -1.40 11.42 5.64
C ALA A 317 -1.92 12.39 6.73
N LEU A 318 -1.66 13.70 6.62
CA LEU A 318 -2.11 14.69 7.59
C LEU A 318 -3.64 14.83 7.54
N TYR A 319 -4.29 14.50 8.65
CA TYR A 319 -5.72 14.34 8.76
C TYR A 319 -6.39 15.63 9.25
N PRO A 320 -7.52 16.05 8.65
CA PRO A 320 -8.27 17.20 9.12
C PRO A 320 -8.86 16.96 10.52
N SER A 321 -8.86 17.99 11.36
CA SER A 321 -9.52 17.96 12.67
C SER A 321 -10.87 18.68 12.60
N ARG A 322 -11.93 18.10 13.16
CA ARG A 322 -13.23 18.79 13.30
C ARG A 322 -13.34 19.57 14.61
N GLU A 323 -12.38 19.40 15.51
CA GLU A 323 -12.37 20.00 16.85
C GLU A 323 -11.37 21.15 16.95
N ASP A 324 -10.38 21.20 16.07
CA ASP A 324 -9.34 22.24 16.03
C ASP A 324 -9.28 22.87 14.63
N SER A 325 -9.76 24.12 14.53
CA SER A 325 -9.82 24.85 13.27
C SER A 325 -8.44 25.20 12.71
N GLU A 326 -7.45 25.50 13.56
CA GLU A 326 -6.11 25.87 13.11
C GLU A 326 -5.36 24.66 12.53
N LEU A 327 -5.44 23.51 13.23
CA LEU A 327 -4.90 22.25 12.72
C LEU A 327 -5.61 21.82 11.45
N ASN A 328 -6.93 22.00 11.37
CA ASN A 328 -7.70 21.70 10.18
C ASN A 328 -7.24 22.54 8.97
N GLU A 329 -7.18 23.86 9.12
CA GLU A 329 -6.73 24.74 8.05
C GLU A 329 -5.30 24.41 7.60
N ARG A 330 -4.40 24.12 8.55
CA ARG A 330 -3.03 23.70 8.23
C ARG A 330 -3.03 22.39 7.45
N ALA A 331 -3.79 21.39 7.88
CA ALA A 331 -3.90 20.11 7.20
C ALA A 331 -4.39 20.26 5.75
N LEU A 332 -5.44 21.05 5.55
CA LEU A 332 -6.01 21.30 4.23
C LEU A 332 -5.09 22.12 3.32
N ARG A 333 -4.34 23.10 3.87
CA ARG A 333 -3.32 23.84 3.11
C ARG A 333 -2.17 22.94 2.66
N VAL A 334 -1.66 22.10 3.55
CA VAL A 334 -0.59 21.13 3.23
C VAL A 334 -1.06 20.14 2.18
N LEU A 335 -2.28 19.62 2.30
CA LEU A 335 -2.92 18.78 1.28
C LEU A 335 -2.95 19.48 -0.08
N ALA A 336 -3.50 20.69 -0.16
CA ALA A 336 -3.60 21.42 -1.42
C ALA A 336 -2.23 21.66 -2.06
N GLN A 337 -1.21 22.02 -1.27
CA GLN A 337 0.15 22.24 -1.78
C GLN A 337 0.79 20.95 -2.32
N ASP A 338 0.64 19.84 -1.59
CA ASP A 338 1.17 18.53 -2.01
C ASP A 338 0.48 18.04 -3.29
N LYS A 339 -0.86 18.14 -3.34
CA LYS A 339 -1.64 17.71 -4.52
C LYS A 339 -1.40 18.59 -5.74
N LYS A 340 -1.18 19.88 -5.54
CA LYS A 340 -0.75 20.79 -6.60
C LYS A 340 0.63 20.40 -7.16
N ASN A 341 1.58 20.03 -6.30
CA ASN A 341 2.88 19.53 -6.75
C ASN A 341 2.73 18.23 -7.57
N GLU A 342 1.88 17.29 -7.15
CA GLU A 342 1.59 16.07 -7.91
C GLU A 342 0.99 16.37 -9.29
N ALA A 343 0.01 17.28 -9.36
CA ALA A 343 -0.57 17.72 -10.62
C ALA A 343 0.46 18.38 -11.57
N LEU A 344 1.35 19.24 -11.04
CA LEU A 344 2.44 19.87 -11.81
C LEU A 344 3.50 18.87 -12.30
N CYS A 345 3.62 17.74 -11.63
CA CYS A 345 4.45 16.62 -12.08
C CYS A 345 3.74 15.72 -13.11
N LEU A 346 2.55 16.10 -13.59
CA LEU A 346 1.72 15.35 -14.53
C LEU A 346 1.10 14.07 -13.97
N MET A 347 0.98 13.94 -12.65
CA MET A 347 0.13 12.87 -12.10
C MET A 347 -1.33 13.10 -12.51
N ASP A 348 -2.05 12.04 -12.86
CA ASP A 348 -3.46 12.06 -13.23
C ASP A 348 -4.40 12.15 -12.02
N GLY A 349 -3.88 11.87 -10.82
CA GLY A 349 -4.63 11.96 -9.58
C GLY A 349 -3.77 11.71 -8.35
N ALA A 350 -4.41 11.49 -7.20
CA ALA A 350 -3.74 11.29 -5.92
C ALA A 350 -4.54 10.40 -4.96
N TRP A 351 -3.94 10.08 -3.81
CA TRP A 351 -4.62 9.42 -2.70
C TRP A 351 -5.00 10.36 -1.55
N THR A 352 -6.14 10.05 -0.93
CA THR A 352 -6.63 10.68 0.32
C THR A 352 -7.23 9.65 1.26
N GLY A 353 -7.14 9.91 2.57
CA GLY A 353 -7.61 9.00 3.61
C GLY A 353 -8.93 9.42 4.27
N HIS A 354 -9.40 10.64 4.03
CA HIS A 354 -10.61 11.18 4.67
C HIS A 354 -11.59 11.81 3.66
N PRO A 355 -12.92 11.60 3.79
CA PRO A 355 -13.90 12.15 2.84
C PRO A 355 -13.82 13.67 2.67
N ASP A 356 -13.52 14.41 3.74
CA ASP A 356 -13.44 15.89 3.70
C ASP A 356 -12.24 16.39 2.86
N GLN A 357 -11.28 15.51 2.50
CA GLN A 357 -10.14 15.85 1.64
C GLN A 357 -10.45 15.74 0.14
N ASN A 358 -11.50 14.99 -0.25
CA ASN A 358 -11.75 14.62 -1.64
C ASN A 358 -11.89 15.84 -2.57
N ALA A 359 -12.78 16.77 -2.23
CA ALA A 359 -13.04 17.94 -3.07
C ALA A 359 -11.79 18.84 -3.24
N ILE A 360 -10.98 18.94 -2.19
CA ILE A 360 -9.75 19.75 -2.21
C ILE A 360 -8.70 19.10 -3.11
N ALA A 361 -8.53 17.78 -3.01
CA ALA A 361 -7.63 17.02 -3.87
C ALA A 361 -8.03 17.13 -5.34
N VAL A 362 -9.31 16.83 -5.66
CA VAL A 362 -9.84 16.92 -7.04
C VAL A 362 -9.64 18.31 -7.64
N ALA A 363 -9.83 19.38 -6.86
CA ALA A 363 -9.66 20.76 -7.32
C ALA A 363 -8.22 21.14 -7.69
N GLN A 364 -7.20 20.35 -7.30
CA GLN A 364 -5.82 20.62 -7.69
C GLN A 364 -5.46 20.08 -9.08
N PHE A 365 -6.24 19.14 -9.62
CA PHE A 365 -5.99 18.52 -10.92
C PHE A 365 -6.79 19.24 -12.01
N PRO A 366 -6.16 19.62 -13.13
CA PRO A 366 -6.78 20.49 -14.12
C PRO A 366 -7.89 19.80 -14.92
N GLU A 367 -7.73 18.51 -15.19
CA GLU A 367 -8.58 17.70 -16.06
C GLU A 367 -8.77 16.30 -15.44
N PRO A 368 -9.77 15.50 -15.86
CA PRO A 368 -9.98 14.14 -15.35
C PRO A 368 -8.73 13.24 -15.36
N ASN A 369 -7.83 13.48 -16.31
CA ASN A 369 -6.48 12.95 -16.40
C ASN A 369 -5.63 13.89 -17.27
N GLN A 370 -4.32 13.69 -17.27
CA GLN A 370 -3.31 14.45 -18.00
C GLN A 370 -2.59 13.61 -19.06
N LEU A 371 -3.17 12.49 -19.52
CA LEU A 371 -2.56 11.54 -20.47
C LEU A 371 -2.06 12.19 -21.77
N ASP A 372 -2.77 13.21 -22.26
CA ASP A 372 -2.43 13.92 -23.49
C ASP A 372 -1.37 15.01 -23.28
N THR A 373 -0.81 15.12 -22.06
CA THR A 373 0.22 16.09 -21.70
C THR A 373 1.59 15.42 -21.68
N TYR A 374 2.56 16.03 -22.37
CA TYR A 374 3.92 15.51 -22.46
C TYR A 374 4.92 16.46 -21.80
N ARG A 375 5.84 15.91 -21.00
CA ARG A 375 6.99 16.65 -20.47
C ARG A 375 8.19 16.48 -21.43
N PRO A 376 8.61 17.54 -22.15
CA PRO A 376 9.79 17.46 -23.01
C PRO A 376 11.07 17.33 -22.18
N GLY A 377 12.03 16.56 -22.70
CA GLY A 377 13.38 16.48 -22.14
C GLY A 377 13.48 15.74 -20.80
N PHE A 378 12.53 14.86 -20.49
CA PHE A 378 12.65 13.95 -19.35
C PHE A 378 13.81 12.96 -19.56
N ASP A 379 14.58 12.70 -18.50
CA ASP A 379 15.61 11.67 -18.47
C ASP A 379 14.96 10.30 -18.19
N PRO A 380 14.97 9.34 -19.13
CA PRO A 380 14.37 8.01 -18.91
C PRO A 380 15.08 7.18 -17.83
N HIS A 381 16.29 7.55 -17.42
CA HIS A 381 17.08 6.81 -16.44
C HIS A 381 17.57 7.71 -15.30
N PRO A 382 16.66 8.40 -14.57
CA PRO A 382 17.07 9.35 -13.54
C PRO A 382 17.73 8.63 -12.36
N ASP A 383 18.51 9.36 -11.56
CA ASP A 383 19.04 8.81 -10.30
C ASP A 383 17.91 8.59 -9.30
N LEU A 384 17.52 7.35 -9.07
CA LEU A 384 16.48 6.98 -8.11
C LEU A 384 17.02 6.75 -6.68
N ARG A 385 18.34 6.90 -6.47
CA ARG A 385 18.99 6.86 -5.15
C ARG A 385 19.95 8.05 -4.95
N PRO A 386 19.49 9.30 -5.09
CA PRO A 386 20.31 10.44 -4.80
C PRO A 386 20.74 10.44 -3.34
N SER A 387 21.81 11.18 -3.04
CA SER A 387 22.30 11.36 -1.69
C SER A 387 21.21 11.96 -0.78
N VAL A 388 21.12 11.46 0.44
CA VAL A 388 20.25 11.99 1.50
C VAL A 388 20.94 13.04 2.38
N ALA A 389 22.20 13.38 2.07
CA ALA A 389 22.94 14.39 2.82
C ALA A 389 22.26 15.76 2.72
N GLY A 390 21.95 16.36 3.87
CA GLY A 390 21.32 17.69 3.95
C GLY A 390 19.82 17.72 3.56
N VAL A 391 19.19 16.57 3.30
CA VAL A 391 17.76 16.49 2.94
C VAL A 391 16.85 16.80 4.13
N GLY A 392 17.27 16.44 5.33
CA GLY A 392 16.47 16.60 6.55
C GLY A 392 17.37 16.57 7.78
N MET A 393 16.75 16.53 8.96
CA MET A 393 17.46 16.46 10.23
C MET A 393 17.54 15.01 10.71
N THR A 394 18.63 14.64 11.38
CA THR A 394 18.74 13.37 12.08
C THR A 394 18.95 13.65 13.55
N THR A 395 17.90 13.48 14.35
CA THR A 395 17.90 13.90 15.77
C THR A 395 17.51 12.76 16.71
N THR A 396 17.96 12.85 17.96
CA THR A 396 17.50 11.95 19.03
C THR A 396 16.00 12.07 19.26
N GLU A 397 15.43 13.28 19.13
CA GLU A 397 13.99 13.48 19.26
C GLU A 397 13.21 12.80 18.12
N GLY A 398 13.74 12.82 16.89
CA GLY A 398 13.14 12.08 15.79
C GLY A 398 13.15 10.56 16.00
N THR A 399 14.21 10.01 16.63
CA THR A 399 14.22 8.61 17.07
C THR A 399 13.16 8.35 18.15
N ARG A 400 13.04 9.25 19.14
CA ARG A 400 12.01 9.15 20.19
C ARG A 400 10.59 9.20 19.61
N ALA A 401 10.33 10.10 18.65
CA ALA A 401 9.07 10.18 17.94
C ALA A 401 8.77 8.90 17.15
N ALA A 402 9.77 8.30 16.50
CA ALA A 402 9.62 7.01 15.82
C ALA A 402 9.23 5.89 16.81
N VAL A 403 9.88 5.83 17.97
CA VAL A 403 9.55 4.87 19.06
C VAL A 403 8.10 5.06 19.53
N ARG A 404 7.69 6.32 19.78
CA ARG A 404 6.32 6.71 20.14
C ARG A 404 5.31 6.14 19.14
N THR A 405 5.53 6.36 17.85
CA THR A 405 4.62 5.88 16.80
C THR A 405 4.62 4.36 16.67
N VAL A 406 5.78 3.69 16.76
CA VAL A 406 5.87 2.21 16.70
C VAL A 406 5.03 1.57 17.81
N ILE A 407 5.16 2.02 19.05
CA ILE A 407 4.37 1.49 20.18
C ILE A 407 2.87 1.69 19.91
N ARG A 408 2.46 2.89 19.55
CA ARG A 408 1.04 3.23 19.38
C ARG A 408 0.40 2.52 18.19
N TYR A 409 1.10 2.46 17.06
CA TYR A 409 0.63 1.72 15.89
C TYR A 409 0.46 0.23 16.21
N ARG A 410 1.49 -0.39 16.82
CA ARG A 410 1.44 -1.81 17.18
C ARG A 410 0.37 -2.11 18.22
N ASN A 411 0.14 -1.20 19.15
CA ASN A 411 -0.98 -1.30 20.08
C ASN A 411 -2.33 -1.24 19.34
N GLY A 412 -2.51 -0.33 18.37
CA GLY A 412 -3.68 -0.33 17.49
C GLY A 412 -3.87 -1.66 16.74
N TYR A 413 -2.80 -2.18 16.15
CA TYR A 413 -2.79 -3.45 15.41
C TYR A 413 -3.17 -4.65 16.31
N LEU A 414 -2.63 -4.71 17.52
CA LEU A 414 -2.99 -5.75 18.51
C LEU A 414 -4.46 -5.68 18.94
N ASN A 415 -5.06 -4.50 18.83
CA ASN A 415 -6.49 -4.27 19.09
C ASN A 415 -7.34 -4.33 17.79
N GLY A 416 -6.84 -4.99 16.74
CA GLY A 416 -7.58 -5.24 15.50
C GLY A 416 -7.68 -4.05 14.56
N LYS A 417 -6.86 -3.00 14.73
CA LYS A 417 -6.85 -1.81 13.87
C LYS A 417 -5.57 -1.72 13.06
N GLY A 418 -5.65 -2.00 11.76
CA GLY A 418 -4.52 -1.86 10.83
C GLY A 418 -4.18 -0.42 10.45
N ALA A 419 -5.13 0.50 10.63
CA ALA A 419 -4.96 1.94 10.46
C ALA A 419 -5.35 2.69 11.74
N SER A 420 -4.53 3.66 12.14
CA SER A 420 -4.73 4.43 13.38
C SER A 420 -4.43 5.91 13.16
N LEU A 421 -5.29 6.79 13.69
CA LEU A 421 -5.04 8.23 13.74
C LEU A 421 -4.07 8.54 14.88
N LEU A 422 -2.81 8.85 14.55
CA LEU A 422 -1.73 9.11 15.51
C LEU A 422 -1.15 10.50 15.24
N ASP A 423 -1.21 11.38 16.24
CA ASP A 423 -0.64 12.74 16.19
C ASP A 423 -1.12 13.56 14.97
N GLY A 424 -2.37 13.35 14.57
CA GLY A 424 -2.99 13.99 13.42
C GLY A 424 -2.69 13.33 12.07
N TYR A 425 -2.02 12.18 12.05
CA TYR A 425 -1.74 11.42 10.84
C TYR A 425 -2.51 10.11 10.82
N MET A 426 -3.11 9.74 9.69
CA MET A 426 -3.62 8.39 9.50
C MET A 426 -2.45 7.47 9.13
N GLU A 427 -2.10 6.57 10.03
CA GLU A 427 -0.93 5.71 9.92
C GLU A 427 -1.34 4.25 9.70
N ASP A 428 -0.70 3.58 8.75
CA ASP A 428 -0.86 2.16 8.41
C ASP A 428 0.45 1.38 8.64
N LEU A 429 0.53 0.14 8.17
CA LEU A 429 1.69 -0.73 8.40
C LEU A 429 2.99 -0.16 7.80
N ALA A 430 2.93 0.57 6.68
CA ALA A 430 4.10 1.19 6.06
C ALA A 430 4.77 2.20 7.00
N THR A 431 4.00 2.88 7.86
CA THR A 431 4.52 3.79 8.87
C THR A 431 5.33 3.07 9.95
N ASP A 432 4.81 1.98 10.48
CA ASP A 432 5.57 1.18 11.44
C ASP A 432 6.84 0.59 10.79
N ARG A 433 6.72 0.13 9.54
CA ARG A 433 7.86 -0.41 8.77
C ARG A 433 8.99 0.60 8.65
N ILE A 434 8.73 1.80 8.14
CA ILE A 434 9.77 2.82 7.95
C ILE A 434 10.39 3.27 9.28
N TYR A 435 9.59 3.42 10.34
CA TYR A 435 10.13 3.87 11.63
C TYR A 435 11.03 2.82 12.28
N ARG A 436 10.63 1.54 12.29
CA ARG A 436 11.50 0.48 12.81
C ARG A 436 12.80 0.38 12.02
N LEU A 437 12.74 0.49 10.69
CA LEU A 437 13.92 0.48 9.84
C LEU A 437 14.84 1.67 10.08
N MET A 438 14.28 2.86 10.24
CA MET A 438 15.04 4.07 10.55
C MET A 438 15.76 3.92 11.90
N ILE A 439 15.09 3.37 12.93
CA ILE A 439 15.72 3.10 14.23
C ILE A 439 16.83 2.04 14.09
N ALA A 440 16.56 0.92 13.40
CA ALA A 440 17.52 -0.15 13.17
C ALA A 440 18.77 0.35 12.43
N GLN A 441 18.59 1.16 11.39
CA GLN A 441 19.68 1.76 10.63
C GLN A 441 20.53 2.69 11.51
N ARG A 442 19.91 3.51 12.36
CA ARG A 442 20.63 4.37 13.32
C ARG A 442 21.46 3.58 14.33
N VAL A 443 20.95 2.44 14.78
CA VAL A 443 21.70 1.52 15.65
C VAL A 443 22.89 0.90 14.90
N ALA A 444 22.67 0.43 13.67
CA ALA A 444 23.72 -0.17 12.85
C ALA A 444 24.89 0.80 12.57
N HIS A 445 24.59 2.09 12.39
CA HIS A 445 25.59 3.13 12.13
C HIS A 445 26.08 3.88 13.38
N GLY A 446 25.82 3.35 14.58
CA GLY A 446 26.38 3.85 15.84
C GLY A 446 25.82 5.20 16.32
N MET A 447 24.68 5.64 15.79
CA MET A 447 24.00 6.87 16.24
C MET A 447 23.25 6.66 17.57
N HIS A 448 22.81 5.44 17.81
CA HIS A 448 22.21 4.99 19.06
C HIS A 448 22.75 3.60 19.41
N THR A 449 22.92 3.34 20.69
CA THR A 449 23.09 1.97 21.20
C THR A 449 21.73 1.29 21.32
N GLN A 450 21.71 -0.04 21.30
CA GLN A 450 20.47 -0.79 21.59
C GLN A 450 19.89 -0.41 22.96
N ALA A 451 20.75 -0.26 23.98
CA ALA A 451 20.33 0.13 25.33
C ALA A 451 19.67 1.52 25.39
N GLU A 452 20.14 2.47 24.59
CA GLU A 452 19.49 3.78 24.46
C GLU A 452 18.11 3.67 23.83
N VAL A 453 17.98 2.86 22.77
CA VAL A 453 16.66 2.59 22.15
C VAL A 453 15.72 1.91 23.13
N SER A 454 16.17 0.90 23.88
CA SER A 454 15.39 0.24 24.93
C SER A 454 14.86 1.21 25.96
N ARG A 455 15.72 2.12 26.42
CA ARG A 455 15.34 3.16 27.39
C ARG A 455 14.30 4.12 26.81
N LEU A 456 14.41 4.50 25.53
CA LEU A 456 13.38 5.32 24.87
C LEU A 456 12.04 4.58 24.83
N PHE A 457 12.02 3.28 24.51
CA PHE A 457 10.80 2.48 24.54
C PHE A 457 10.15 2.46 25.93
N ASP A 458 10.94 2.32 26.99
CA ASP A 458 10.44 2.29 28.37
C ASP A 458 9.89 3.65 28.82
N GLU A 459 10.58 4.74 28.50
CA GLU A 459 10.15 6.11 28.80
C GLU A 459 8.83 6.48 28.10
N GLU A 460 8.70 6.13 26.82
CA GLU A 460 7.47 6.39 26.06
C GLU A 460 6.31 5.51 26.53
N LEU A 461 6.56 4.22 26.79
CA LEU A 461 5.55 3.31 27.36
C LEU A 461 5.00 3.84 28.70
N ALA A 462 5.88 4.31 29.59
CA ALA A 462 5.50 4.88 30.88
C ALA A 462 4.56 6.10 30.70
N THR A 463 4.86 6.94 29.71
CA THR A 463 4.03 8.11 29.37
C THR A 463 2.64 7.69 28.91
N PHE A 464 2.53 6.67 28.05
CA PHE A 464 1.23 6.19 27.57
C PHE A 464 0.39 5.56 28.69
N ILE A 465 1.00 4.71 29.51
CA ILE A 465 0.32 4.08 30.66
C ILE A 465 -0.19 5.15 31.63
N ALA A 466 0.59 6.20 31.88
CA ALA A 466 0.17 7.30 32.75
C ALA A 466 -0.97 8.14 32.15
N SER A 467 -0.97 8.36 30.83
CA SER A 467 -2.01 9.17 30.17
C SER A 467 -3.36 8.45 30.05
N GLY A 468 -3.35 7.14 29.80
CA GLY A 468 -4.56 6.34 29.56
C GLY A 468 -5.38 6.75 28.33
N THR A 469 -4.79 7.48 27.38
CA THR A 469 -5.51 8.09 26.24
C THR A 469 -5.54 7.25 24.96
N ASP A 470 -4.58 6.33 24.80
CA ASP A 470 -4.53 5.46 23.63
C ASP A 470 -5.49 4.28 23.74
N ALA A 471 -5.87 3.69 22.60
CA ALA A 471 -6.75 2.53 22.54
C ALA A 471 -6.19 1.31 23.30
N GLY A 472 -7.06 0.36 23.67
CA GLY A 472 -6.62 -0.90 24.28
C GLY A 472 -6.36 -0.81 25.78
N THR A 473 -5.42 -1.61 26.29
CA THR A 473 -5.09 -1.71 27.72
C THR A 473 -3.61 -1.43 27.97
N ALA A 474 -3.24 -1.19 29.23
CA ALA A 474 -1.83 -1.11 29.61
C ALA A 474 -1.05 -2.37 29.22
N GLU A 475 -1.71 -3.53 29.16
CA GLU A 475 -1.08 -4.79 28.76
C GLU A 475 -0.80 -4.85 27.26
N THR A 476 -1.74 -4.42 26.42
CA THR A 476 -1.51 -4.37 24.96
C THR A 476 -0.43 -3.36 24.60
N LEU A 477 -0.29 -2.27 25.36
CA LEU A 477 0.81 -1.32 25.22
C LEU A 477 2.18 -1.95 25.58
N ARG A 478 2.25 -2.73 26.67
CA ARG A 478 3.49 -3.47 27.03
C ARG A 478 3.87 -4.44 25.92
N GLN A 479 2.91 -5.22 25.43
CA GLN A 479 3.13 -6.15 24.34
C GLN A 479 3.56 -5.44 23.05
N ALA A 480 2.95 -4.30 22.72
CA ALA A 480 3.33 -3.48 21.56
C ALA A 480 4.77 -2.97 21.66
N ARG A 481 5.19 -2.53 22.86
CA ARG A 481 6.57 -2.13 23.15
C ARG A 481 7.55 -3.29 22.98
N GLU A 482 7.24 -4.45 23.56
CA GLU A 482 8.08 -5.66 23.44
C GLU A 482 8.24 -6.10 21.99
N ILE A 483 7.14 -6.18 21.23
CA ILE A 483 7.17 -6.55 19.81
C ILE A 483 7.95 -5.51 19.00
N GLY A 484 7.65 -4.22 19.19
CA GLY A 484 8.28 -3.13 18.46
C GLY A 484 9.80 -3.12 18.60
N GLU A 485 10.29 -3.25 19.84
CA GLU A 485 11.73 -3.35 20.11
C GLU A 485 12.32 -4.65 19.57
N ALA A 486 11.70 -5.80 19.84
CA ALA A 486 12.22 -7.10 19.41
C ALA A 486 12.40 -7.15 17.89
N MET A 487 11.49 -6.53 17.12
CA MET A 487 11.60 -6.45 15.66
C MET A 487 12.81 -5.63 15.20
N ILE A 488 13.25 -4.64 15.98
CA ILE A 488 14.43 -3.83 15.69
C ILE A 488 15.70 -4.59 16.10
N VAL A 489 15.75 -5.05 17.34
CA VAL A 489 16.95 -5.68 17.93
C VAL A 489 17.29 -7.02 17.28
N HIS A 490 16.28 -7.82 16.91
CA HIS A 490 16.49 -9.12 16.30
C HIS A 490 16.64 -9.07 14.77
N GLY A 491 16.66 -7.89 14.16
CA GLY A 491 16.77 -7.79 12.70
C GLY A 491 15.51 -8.25 11.96
N ALA A 492 14.34 -8.29 12.61
CA ALA A 492 13.09 -8.74 11.99
C ALA A 492 12.43 -7.61 11.18
N PHE A 493 13.22 -7.09 10.25
CA PHE A 493 12.84 -6.11 9.23
C PHE A 493 13.28 -6.58 7.84
N ASP A 494 13.54 -7.88 7.65
CA ASP A 494 13.64 -8.50 6.31
C ASP A 494 12.35 -8.17 5.53
N PRO A 495 12.44 -7.59 4.31
CA PRO A 495 11.27 -7.36 3.46
C PRO A 495 10.50 -8.62 3.03
N ILE A 496 11.04 -9.83 3.27
CA ILE A 496 10.59 -11.07 2.62
C ILE A 496 10.23 -12.20 3.58
#